data_AF-A0A8H2PTU4-F1
#
_entry.id   AF-A0A8H2PTU4-F1
#
_cell.length_a   1.000
_cell.length_b   1.000
_cell.length_c   1.000
_cell.angle_alpha   90.00
_cell.angle_beta   90.00
_cell.angle_gamma   90.00
#
_symmetry.space_group_name_H-M   'P 1'
#
loop_
_entity.id
_entity.type
_entity.pdbx_description
1 polymer ?
#
loop_
_entity_poly.entity_id
_entity_poly.type
_entity_poly.pdbx_seq_one_letter_code
_entity_poly.pdbx_strand_id
1 'polypeptide(L)'
;MNSLETANTTEQLNVRWFRHSAPYINAHRNKTFVIMFGGEAVCHDNFQHIIHDIALLNSLGIRLVLVHGARPQINRNLEQFQLSAPFHKNRRITTRESLGCVMSAVGSIRLQIEALLSTGLANSPMYGAAIHVVSGNFVTAKPYGIHDGIDFQLTGEVRSIDSTSIYQHLEHNSIVLLGPTGYSTTGEVFNLPAEEVATKTAVALKADKLIFLGQQQGLLNSKQQLLRELTPQQLDPYIEQHEQADPTQALYLRAARDASLEGVNRVHLISYTYDGALIEELFTRDGIGTMITDAHYEEVRTARIQDVGGLIKLLRPLEQEGILVYRSRERLETEINQFAVIERDGTILACAALYPIPTLKNEIPSAEIACVAVHPAYRKSNRGSQILNFLEKKAQENGIKQLFVLTTRTAHWFLEHGFMPASVDDLPNTRQALYNYQRNSLVFKKQL
;
A
#
# COMPACT_ATOMS: atom_id res chain seq x y z
N MET A 1 12.44 38.14 -24.68
CA MET A 1 11.03 38.22 -24.27
C MET A 1 10.22 37.28 -25.15
N ASN A 2 9.81 36.13 -24.60
CA ASN A 2 8.71 35.32 -25.14
C ASN A 2 7.85 34.93 -23.94
N SER A 3 7.02 35.89 -23.51
CA SER A 3 6.03 35.76 -22.46
C SER A 3 4.74 35.19 -23.07
N LEU A 4 4.74 33.89 -23.33
CA LEU A 4 3.56 33.11 -23.74
C LEU A 4 3.65 31.69 -23.14
N GLU A 5 4.00 31.58 -21.85
CA GLU A 5 3.68 30.37 -21.07
C GLU A 5 2.28 30.53 -20.50
N THR A 6 1.33 30.12 -21.33
CA THR A 6 -0.11 30.08 -21.07
C THR A 6 -0.45 29.31 -19.81
N ALA A 7 -1.21 29.96 -18.92
CA ALA A 7 -1.90 29.34 -17.80
C ALA A 7 -2.62 28.05 -18.23
N ASN A 8 -2.29 26.91 -17.61
CA ASN A 8 -3.06 25.68 -17.82
C ASN A 8 -4.49 25.93 -17.34
N THR A 9 -5.48 25.89 -18.24
CA THR A 9 -6.91 25.86 -17.88
C THR A 9 -7.21 24.66 -16.97
N THR A 10 -8.11 24.83 -15.99
CA THR A 10 -8.53 23.78 -15.04
C THR A 10 -8.88 22.45 -15.72
N GLU A 11 -9.48 22.49 -16.91
CA GLU A 11 -9.79 21.28 -17.69
C GLU A 11 -8.54 20.50 -18.13
N GLN A 12 -7.47 21.20 -18.53
CA GLN A 12 -6.20 20.55 -18.91
C GLN A 12 -5.52 19.92 -17.70
N LEU A 13 -5.66 20.53 -16.52
CA LEU A 13 -5.18 19.95 -15.26
C LEU A 13 -5.97 18.69 -14.90
N ASN A 14 -7.30 18.70 -15.04
CA ASN A 14 -8.16 17.54 -14.80
C ASN A 14 -7.83 16.37 -15.75
N VAL A 15 -7.64 16.64 -17.04
CA VAL A 15 -7.26 15.62 -18.03
C VAL A 15 -5.88 15.04 -17.72
N ARG A 16 -4.92 15.88 -17.30
CA ARG A 16 -3.58 15.40 -16.89
C ARG A 16 -3.68 14.53 -15.65
N TRP A 17 -4.40 14.97 -14.62
CA TRP A 17 -4.60 14.23 -13.38
C TRP A 17 -5.20 12.85 -13.69
N PHE A 18 -6.29 12.78 -14.46
CA PHE A 18 -6.94 11.52 -14.81
C PHE A 18 -6.00 10.56 -15.55
N ARG A 19 -5.21 11.07 -16.52
CA ARG A 19 -4.18 10.27 -17.21
C ARG A 19 -3.07 9.79 -16.27
N HIS A 20 -2.70 10.59 -15.28
CA HIS A 20 -1.73 10.22 -14.25
C HIS A 20 -2.28 9.18 -13.26
N SER A 21 -3.60 9.16 -13.03
CA SER A 21 -4.27 8.18 -12.17
C SER A 21 -4.50 6.83 -12.85
N ALA A 22 -4.53 6.76 -14.19
CA ALA A 22 -4.82 5.53 -14.93
C ALA A 22 -3.95 4.30 -14.56
N PRO A 23 -2.64 4.41 -14.33
CA PRO A 23 -1.83 3.28 -13.85
C PRO A 23 -2.31 2.74 -12.50
N TYR A 24 -2.66 3.62 -11.56
CA TYR A 24 -3.17 3.26 -10.24
C TYR A 24 -4.56 2.60 -10.33
N ILE A 25 -5.44 3.09 -11.21
CA ILE A 25 -6.74 2.45 -11.50
C ILE A 25 -6.53 0.99 -11.94
N ASN A 26 -5.60 0.77 -12.87
CA ASN A 26 -5.30 -0.58 -13.34
C ASN A 26 -4.65 -1.46 -12.24
N ALA A 27 -3.80 -0.88 -11.39
CA ALA A 27 -3.13 -1.60 -10.31
C ALA A 27 -4.10 -2.01 -9.18
N HIS A 28 -5.12 -1.18 -8.91
CA HIS A 28 -6.11 -1.42 -7.84
C HIS A 28 -7.32 -2.22 -8.30
N ARG A 29 -7.56 -2.35 -9.61
CA ARG A 29 -8.68 -3.13 -10.12
C ARG A 29 -8.59 -4.59 -9.68
N ASN A 30 -9.72 -5.15 -9.25
CA ASN A 30 -9.90 -6.48 -8.68
C ASN A 30 -9.10 -6.73 -7.39
N LYS A 31 -8.48 -5.70 -6.81
CA LYS A 31 -7.80 -5.80 -5.52
C LYS A 31 -8.79 -5.68 -4.38
N THR A 32 -8.50 -6.36 -3.28
CA THR A 32 -9.37 -6.42 -2.10
C THR A 32 -8.90 -5.44 -1.05
N PHE A 33 -9.70 -4.42 -0.76
CA PHE A 33 -9.41 -3.43 0.27
C PHE A 33 -10.38 -3.59 1.44
N VAL A 34 -9.82 -3.57 2.65
CA VAL A 34 -10.61 -3.43 3.89
C VAL A 34 -10.48 -1.98 4.34
N ILE A 35 -11.60 -1.27 4.48
CA ILE A 35 -11.63 0.14 4.91
C ILE A 35 -12.33 0.20 6.26
N MET A 36 -11.61 0.63 7.28
CA MET A 36 -12.10 0.83 8.64
C MET A 36 -12.29 2.32 8.92
N PHE A 37 -13.44 2.68 9.46
CA PHE A 37 -13.70 4.03 9.97
C PHE A 37 -14.41 3.96 11.33
N GLY A 38 -13.99 4.82 12.26
CA GLY A 38 -14.61 4.93 13.59
C GLY A 38 -16.05 5.47 13.55
N GLY A 39 -16.75 5.40 14.67
CA GLY A 39 -18.08 6.01 14.78
C GLY A 39 -18.01 7.55 14.75
N GLU A 40 -16.85 8.11 15.07
CA GLU A 40 -16.48 9.52 14.96
C GLU A 40 -16.54 9.98 13.50
N ALA A 41 -16.02 9.17 12.57
CA ALA A 41 -16.08 9.45 11.14
C ALA A 41 -17.53 9.48 10.65
N VAL A 42 -18.38 8.57 11.13
CA VAL A 42 -19.82 8.52 10.77
C VAL A 42 -20.56 9.78 11.23
N CYS A 43 -20.12 10.41 12.33
CA CYS A 43 -20.70 11.66 12.84
C CYS A 43 -20.15 12.92 12.14
N HIS A 44 -19.11 12.79 11.32
CA HIS A 44 -18.43 13.93 10.71
C HIS A 44 -19.14 14.38 9.42
N ASP A 45 -19.15 15.69 9.15
CA ASP A 45 -19.84 16.26 7.98
C ASP A 45 -19.29 15.73 6.64
N ASN A 46 -18.00 15.37 6.61
CA ASN A 46 -17.34 14.76 5.45
C ASN A 46 -17.75 13.30 5.17
N PHE A 47 -18.54 12.65 6.04
CA PHE A 47 -18.85 11.22 5.90
C PHE A 47 -19.56 10.90 4.58
N GLN A 48 -20.44 11.80 4.12
CA GLN A 48 -21.13 11.62 2.84
C GLN A 48 -20.15 11.58 1.66
N HIS A 49 -19.13 12.46 1.66
CA HIS A 49 -18.10 12.46 0.62
C HIS A 49 -17.25 11.19 0.67
N ILE A 50 -16.92 10.70 1.87
CA ILE A 50 -16.23 9.41 2.04
C ILE A 50 -17.04 8.25 1.43
N ILE A 51 -18.37 8.23 1.61
CA ILE A 51 -19.22 7.22 0.98
C ILE A 51 -19.23 7.37 -0.55
N HIS A 52 -19.24 8.59 -1.08
CA HIS A 52 -19.11 8.82 -2.52
C HIS A 52 -17.77 8.33 -3.08
N ASP A 53 -16.66 8.54 -2.35
CA ASP A 53 -15.34 8.03 -2.71
C ASP A 53 -15.34 6.50 -2.71
N ILE A 54 -15.88 5.86 -1.68
CA ILE A 54 -16.03 4.39 -1.58
C ILE A 54 -16.82 3.85 -2.78
N ALA A 55 -17.91 4.51 -3.15
CA ALA A 55 -18.70 4.15 -4.31
C ALA A 55 -17.92 4.27 -5.62
N LEU A 56 -17.13 5.34 -5.77
CA LEU A 56 -16.23 5.51 -6.90
C LEU A 56 -15.19 4.38 -6.96
N LEU A 57 -14.57 4.01 -5.82
CA LEU A 57 -13.64 2.88 -5.74
C LEU A 57 -14.29 1.57 -6.22
N ASN A 58 -15.52 1.29 -5.78
CA ASN A 58 -16.27 0.11 -6.22
C ASN A 58 -16.52 0.13 -7.74
N SER A 59 -16.92 1.28 -8.29
CA SER A 59 -17.16 1.44 -9.73
C SER A 59 -15.90 1.25 -10.59
N LEU A 60 -14.71 1.52 -10.03
CA LEU A 60 -13.42 1.26 -10.66
C LEU A 60 -12.99 -0.22 -10.62
N GLY A 61 -13.78 -1.07 -9.96
CA GLY A 61 -13.57 -2.51 -9.87
C GLY A 61 -12.76 -2.94 -8.64
N ILE A 62 -12.64 -2.08 -7.62
CA ILE A 62 -11.99 -2.43 -6.36
C ILE A 62 -12.99 -3.20 -5.49
N ARG A 63 -12.56 -4.32 -4.92
CA ARG A 63 -13.38 -5.17 -4.04
C ARG A 63 -13.31 -4.62 -2.63
N LEU A 64 -14.45 -4.20 -2.08
CA LEU A 64 -14.48 -3.43 -0.83
C LEU A 64 -15.15 -4.20 0.31
N VAL A 65 -14.44 -4.27 1.43
CA VAL A 65 -15.03 -4.59 2.74
C VAL A 65 -14.96 -3.35 3.62
N LEU A 66 -16.10 -2.89 4.08
CA LEU A 66 -16.22 -1.75 4.99
C LEU A 66 -16.41 -2.25 6.41
N VAL A 67 -15.66 -1.69 7.35
CA VAL A 67 -15.78 -2.00 8.78
C VAL A 67 -16.00 -0.72 9.54
N HIS A 68 -17.19 -0.56 10.14
CA HIS A 68 -17.51 0.65 10.87
C HIS A 68 -17.39 0.46 12.39
N GLY A 69 -16.96 1.52 13.08
CA GLY A 69 -17.11 1.65 14.52
C GLY A 69 -18.48 2.21 14.91
N ALA A 70 -18.73 2.30 16.22
CA ALA A 70 -19.98 2.87 16.74
C ALA A 70 -19.82 3.55 18.12
N ARG A 71 -18.59 3.83 18.58
CA ARG A 71 -18.34 4.24 19.96
C ARG A 71 -19.17 5.48 20.40
N PRO A 72 -19.22 6.59 19.63
CA PRO A 72 -20.04 7.75 20.00
C PRO A 72 -21.54 7.46 20.03
N GLN A 73 -22.03 6.67 19.07
CA GLN A 73 -23.45 6.32 18.94
C GLN A 73 -23.89 5.39 20.10
N ILE A 74 -23.03 4.45 20.48
CA ILE A 74 -23.25 3.59 21.65
C ILE A 74 -23.31 4.44 22.92
N ASN A 75 -22.37 5.38 23.12
CA ASN A 75 -22.38 6.26 24.29
C ASN A 75 -23.67 7.08 24.38
N ARG A 76 -24.12 7.67 23.26
CA ARG A 76 -25.38 8.42 23.20
C ARG A 76 -26.58 7.56 23.61
N ASN A 77 -26.64 6.33 23.11
CA ASN A 77 -27.71 5.40 23.50
C ASN A 77 -27.65 5.07 25.00
N LEU A 78 -26.46 4.77 25.52
CA LEU A 78 -26.28 4.48 26.95
C LEU A 78 -26.70 5.64 27.84
N GLU A 79 -26.33 6.87 27.49
CA GLU A 79 -26.74 8.09 28.20
C GLU A 79 -28.26 8.25 28.20
N GLN A 80 -28.91 8.04 27.04
CA GLN A 80 -30.37 8.14 26.90
C GLN A 80 -31.10 7.12 27.77
N PHE A 81 -30.57 5.90 27.90
CA PHE A 81 -31.13 4.84 28.73
C PHE A 81 -30.58 4.83 30.17
N GLN A 82 -29.72 5.79 30.54
CA GLN A 82 -29.08 5.90 31.85
C GLN A 82 -28.31 4.64 32.27
N LEU A 83 -27.68 3.97 31.31
CA LEU A 83 -26.89 2.76 31.52
C LEU A 83 -25.39 3.09 31.54
N SER A 84 -24.62 2.34 32.33
CA SER A 84 -23.16 2.45 32.36
C SER A 84 -22.51 1.25 31.66
N ALA A 85 -21.56 1.54 30.78
CA ALA A 85 -20.72 0.53 30.12
C ALA A 85 -19.28 1.05 30.03
N PRO A 86 -18.52 0.98 31.15
CA PRO A 86 -17.19 1.57 31.25
C PRO A 86 -16.18 0.84 30.36
N PHE A 87 -15.03 1.48 30.14
CA PHE A 87 -13.90 0.88 29.43
C PHE A 87 -12.86 0.38 30.41
N HIS A 88 -12.29 -0.80 30.14
CA HIS A 88 -11.07 -1.29 30.76
C HIS A 88 -10.07 -1.66 29.66
N LYS A 89 -8.85 -1.12 29.72
CA LYS A 89 -7.81 -1.29 28.68
C LYS A 89 -8.34 -1.12 27.25
N ASN A 90 -9.06 -0.02 27.00
CA ASN A 90 -9.66 0.33 25.70
C ASN A 90 -10.72 -0.64 25.14
N ARG A 91 -11.18 -1.61 25.95
CA ARG A 91 -12.33 -2.46 25.65
C ARG A 91 -13.50 -2.08 26.53
N ARG A 92 -14.68 -1.92 25.93
CA ARG A 92 -15.92 -1.66 26.67
C ARG A 92 -16.31 -2.92 27.44
N ILE A 93 -16.78 -2.78 28.67
CA ILE A 93 -17.49 -3.84 29.39
C ILE A 93 -18.95 -3.78 28.95
N THR A 94 -19.45 -4.84 28.31
CA THR A 94 -20.79 -4.85 27.74
C THR A 94 -21.67 -5.82 28.52
N THR A 95 -22.51 -5.28 29.38
CA THR A 95 -23.50 -6.07 30.14
C THR A 95 -24.69 -6.50 29.26
N ARG A 96 -25.51 -7.43 29.76
CA ARG A 96 -26.75 -7.84 29.09
C ARG A 96 -27.70 -6.67 28.84
N GLU A 97 -27.80 -5.72 29.78
CA GLU A 97 -28.67 -4.54 29.68
C GLU A 97 -28.12 -3.52 28.67
N SER A 98 -26.80 -3.32 28.63
CA SER A 98 -26.16 -2.36 27.72
C SER A 98 -26.03 -2.87 26.29
N LEU A 99 -26.11 -4.19 26.04
CA LEU A 99 -26.02 -4.76 24.70
C LEU A 99 -27.11 -4.22 23.76
N GLY A 100 -28.33 -3.95 24.25
CA GLY A 100 -29.40 -3.35 23.44
C GLY A 100 -29.00 -2.00 22.85
N CYS A 101 -28.28 -1.18 23.61
CA CYS A 101 -27.75 0.10 23.15
C CYS A 101 -26.71 -0.07 22.06
N VAL A 102 -25.87 -1.11 22.17
CA VAL A 102 -24.88 -1.49 21.16
C VAL A 102 -25.56 -1.89 19.85
N MET A 103 -26.48 -2.85 19.91
CA MET A 103 -27.18 -3.36 18.73
C MET A 103 -27.97 -2.25 18.01
N SER A 104 -28.64 -1.38 18.76
CA SER A 104 -29.37 -0.23 18.20
C SER A 104 -28.43 0.74 17.47
N ALA A 105 -27.29 1.10 18.07
CA ALA A 105 -26.31 1.98 17.44
C ALA A 105 -25.73 1.36 16.15
N VAL A 106 -25.33 0.09 16.22
CA VAL A 106 -24.73 -0.62 15.08
C VAL A 106 -25.74 -0.79 13.94
N GLY A 107 -26.97 -1.20 14.26
CA GLY A 107 -28.04 -1.34 13.27
C GLY A 107 -28.40 0.00 12.60
N SER A 108 -28.47 1.08 13.38
CA SER A 108 -28.73 2.42 12.84
C SER A 108 -27.64 2.89 11.87
N ILE A 109 -26.36 2.74 12.25
CA ILE A 109 -25.23 3.12 11.38
C ILE A 109 -25.24 2.28 10.09
N ARG A 110 -25.48 0.97 10.19
CA ARG A 110 -25.60 0.09 9.03
C ARG A 110 -26.64 0.62 8.05
N LEU A 111 -27.86 0.90 8.54
CA LEU A 111 -28.95 1.42 7.71
C LEU A 111 -28.59 2.77 7.07
N GLN A 112 -27.91 3.65 7.81
CA GLN A 112 -27.44 4.93 7.29
C GLN A 112 -26.43 4.76 6.15
N ILE A 113 -25.46 3.84 6.29
CA ILE A 113 -24.46 3.54 5.24
C ILE A 113 -25.14 2.94 4.00
N GLU A 114 -26.02 1.95 4.19
CA GLU A 114 -26.79 1.34 3.10
C GLU A 114 -27.63 2.39 2.35
N ALA A 115 -28.26 3.32 3.07
CA ALA A 115 -29.03 4.41 2.47
C ALA A 115 -28.13 5.36 1.65
N LEU A 116 -26.96 5.75 2.16
CA LEU A 116 -26.03 6.63 1.45
C LEU A 116 -25.50 5.97 0.17
N LEU A 117 -25.10 4.69 0.24
CA LEU A 117 -24.63 3.91 -0.92
C LEU A 117 -25.73 3.63 -1.95
N SER A 118 -27.01 3.76 -1.56
CA SER A 118 -28.16 3.61 -2.47
C SER A 118 -28.48 4.88 -3.27
N THR A 119 -27.83 6.02 -2.99
CA THR A 119 -28.16 7.28 -3.67
C THR A 119 -27.72 7.27 -5.15
N GLY A 120 -28.68 7.24 -6.08
CA GLY A 120 -28.43 7.16 -7.52
C GLY A 120 -28.79 8.43 -8.29
N LEU A 121 -28.63 9.62 -7.69
CA LEU A 121 -29.00 10.90 -8.33
C LEU A 121 -28.24 11.11 -9.64
N ALA A 122 -28.92 11.67 -10.65
CA ALA A 122 -28.27 12.10 -11.89
C ALA A 122 -27.14 13.08 -11.57
N ASN A 123 -25.96 12.84 -12.15
CA ASN A 123 -24.69 13.57 -11.90
C ASN A 123 -23.99 13.27 -10.57
N SER A 124 -24.38 12.26 -9.80
CA SER A 124 -23.52 11.71 -8.75
C SER A 124 -22.56 10.67 -9.34
N PRO A 125 -21.39 10.41 -8.71
CA PRO A 125 -20.52 9.29 -9.06
C PRO A 125 -21.22 7.92 -9.03
N MET A 126 -22.40 7.84 -8.39
CA MET A 126 -23.18 6.63 -8.18
C MET A 126 -24.31 6.44 -9.21
N TYR A 127 -24.49 7.41 -10.13
CA TYR A 127 -25.48 7.30 -11.19
C TYR A 127 -25.18 6.09 -12.09
N GLY A 128 -26.11 5.12 -12.11
CA GLY A 128 -25.96 3.88 -12.89
C GLY A 128 -24.97 2.86 -12.31
N ALA A 129 -24.35 3.14 -11.15
CA ALA A 129 -23.37 2.24 -10.53
C ALA A 129 -24.02 0.98 -9.90
N ALA A 130 -25.32 1.04 -9.58
CA ALA A 130 -26.10 -0.06 -8.98
C ALA A 130 -25.33 -0.78 -7.85
N ILE A 131 -24.92 -0.02 -6.83
CA ILE A 131 -24.08 -0.56 -5.75
C ILE A 131 -24.89 -1.54 -4.92
N HIS A 132 -24.39 -2.76 -4.82
CA HIS A 132 -24.93 -3.78 -3.95
C HIS A 132 -24.16 -3.80 -2.63
N VAL A 133 -24.87 -3.69 -1.51
CA VAL A 133 -24.29 -3.77 -0.18
C VAL A 133 -24.81 -5.02 0.51
N VAL A 134 -23.91 -5.82 1.06
CA VAL A 134 -24.23 -7.06 1.78
C VAL A 134 -23.64 -7.01 3.16
N SER A 135 -24.42 -7.40 4.16
CA SER A 135 -23.98 -7.58 5.53
C SER A 135 -24.67 -8.80 6.13
N GLY A 136 -24.03 -9.43 7.11
CA GLY A 136 -24.47 -10.73 7.60
C GLY A 136 -23.63 -11.26 8.74
N ASN A 137 -23.80 -12.55 9.02
CA ASN A 137 -23.12 -13.29 10.09
C ASN A 137 -21.72 -13.77 9.70
N PHE A 138 -20.92 -12.90 9.06
CA PHE A 138 -19.57 -13.23 8.60
C PHE A 138 -18.54 -13.31 9.73
N VAL A 139 -18.84 -12.74 10.89
CA VAL A 139 -17.94 -12.68 12.05
C VAL A 139 -18.43 -13.63 13.14
N THR A 140 -17.68 -14.70 13.36
CA THR A 140 -17.88 -15.58 14.53
C THR A 140 -17.08 -15.03 15.71
N ALA A 141 -17.73 -14.83 16.84
CA ALA A 141 -17.13 -14.30 18.06
C ALA A 141 -17.05 -15.37 19.16
N LYS A 142 -16.15 -15.13 20.11
CA LYS A 142 -16.08 -15.82 21.42
C LYS A 142 -16.02 -14.78 22.53
N PRO A 143 -16.46 -15.10 23.76
CA PRO A 143 -16.38 -14.16 24.87
C PRO A 143 -14.94 -13.76 25.15
N TYR A 144 -14.70 -12.48 25.45
CA TYR A 144 -13.41 -12.02 25.95
C TYR A 144 -13.15 -12.57 27.35
N GLY A 145 -14.21 -12.76 28.16
CA GLY A 145 -14.13 -13.40 29.47
C GLY A 145 -13.61 -12.46 30.57
N ILE A 146 -12.92 -13.04 31.55
CA ILE A 146 -12.44 -12.30 32.73
C ILE A 146 -10.96 -11.97 32.55
N HIS A 147 -10.64 -10.67 32.52
CA HIS A 147 -9.26 -10.16 32.41
C HIS A 147 -9.00 -9.14 33.52
N ASP A 148 -7.83 -9.22 34.16
CA ASP A 148 -7.46 -8.40 35.32
C ASP A 148 -8.52 -8.40 36.45
N GLY A 149 -9.23 -9.51 36.63
CA GLY A 149 -10.31 -9.64 37.62
C GLY A 149 -11.64 -8.98 37.23
N ILE A 150 -11.74 -8.45 36.02
CA ILE A 150 -12.95 -7.77 35.50
C ILE A 150 -13.65 -8.69 34.49
N ASP A 151 -14.94 -8.96 34.72
CA ASP A 151 -15.78 -9.71 33.77
C ASP A 151 -16.33 -8.78 32.68
N PHE A 152 -15.96 -9.08 31.42
CA PHE A 152 -16.35 -8.33 30.26
C PHE A 152 -17.71 -8.74 29.67
N GLN A 153 -18.33 -9.81 30.20
CA GLN A 153 -19.66 -10.30 29.84
C GLN A 153 -19.84 -10.49 28.32
N LEU A 154 -20.63 -9.63 27.67
CA LEU A 154 -20.96 -9.70 26.24
C LEU A 154 -20.01 -8.89 25.36
N THR A 155 -18.85 -8.52 25.89
CA THR A 155 -17.72 -8.12 25.06
C THR A 155 -16.97 -9.37 24.60
N GLY A 156 -16.69 -9.43 23.31
CA GLY A 156 -16.05 -10.56 22.67
C GLY A 156 -14.72 -10.23 22.02
N GLU A 157 -14.18 -11.27 21.42
CA GLU A 157 -13.06 -11.26 20.48
C GLU A 157 -13.45 -12.07 19.23
N VAL A 158 -12.84 -11.75 18.10
CA VAL A 158 -13.05 -12.42 16.82
C VAL A 158 -12.45 -13.84 16.92
N ARG A 159 -13.30 -14.85 16.76
CA ARG A 159 -12.87 -16.25 16.67
C ARG A 159 -12.47 -16.61 15.24
N SER A 160 -13.30 -16.24 14.28
CA SER A 160 -13.07 -16.53 12.86
C SER A 160 -13.89 -15.60 11.97
N ILE A 161 -13.38 -15.40 10.75
CA ILE A 161 -14.05 -14.67 9.68
C ILE A 161 -14.44 -15.69 8.60
N ASP A 162 -15.68 -15.64 8.13
CA ASP A 162 -16.13 -16.42 6.97
C ASP A 162 -15.62 -15.77 5.68
N SER A 163 -14.32 -15.94 5.43
CA SER A 163 -13.64 -15.37 4.27
C SER A 163 -14.18 -15.93 2.94
N THR A 164 -14.68 -17.16 2.94
CA THR A 164 -15.23 -17.80 1.72
C THR A 164 -16.48 -17.07 1.26
N SER A 165 -17.46 -16.87 2.13
CA SER A 165 -18.70 -16.18 1.79
C SER A 165 -18.44 -14.70 1.46
N ILE A 166 -17.56 -14.03 2.23
CA ILE A 166 -17.17 -12.65 1.92
C ILE A 166 -16.58 -12.57 0.49
N TYR A 167 -15.64 -13.45 0.15
CA TYR A 167 -15.00 -13.44 -1.17
C TYR A 167 -16.02 -13.68 -2.30
N GLN A 168 -17.00 -14.56 -2.12
CA GLN A 168 -18.08 -14.78 -3.09
C GLN A 168 -18.91 -13.52 -3.34
N HIS A 169 -19.19 -12.71 -2.32
CA HIS A 169 -19.87 -11.43 -2.51
C HIS A 169 -18.99 -10.41 -3.23
N LEU A 170 -17.70 -10.36 -2.90
CA LEU A 170 -16.74 -9.47 -3.54
C LEU A 170 -16.55 -9.79 -5.05
N GLU A 171 -16.59 -11.05 -5.46
CA GLU A 171 -16.55 -11.46 -6.87
C GLU A 171 -17.77 -10.98 -7.67
N HIS A 172 -18.92 -10.79 -7.01
CA HIS A 172 -20.12 -10.22 -7.61
C HIS A 172 -20.20 -8.69 -7.50
N ASN A 173 -19.07 -8.01 -7.27
CA ASN A 173 -18.97 -6.56 -7.10
C ASN A 173 -19.87 -5.99 -6.00
N SER A 174 -20.21 -6.81 -5.00
CA SER A 174 -20.91 -6.32 -3.80
C SER A 174 -19.90 -5.75 -2.81
N ILE A 175 -20.29 -4.67 -2.15
CA ILE A 175 -19.59 -4.13 -0.98
C ILE A 175 -20.02 -4.94 0.24
N VAL A 176 -19.07 -5.51 0.97
CA VAL A 176 -19.37 -6.21 2.23
C VAL A 176 -19.26 -5.22 3.39
N LEU A 177 -20.32 -5.05 4.16
CA LEU A 177 -20.39 -4.15 5.31
C LEU A 177 -20.40 -4.95 6.63
N LEU A 178 -19.42 -4.68 7.49
CA LEU A 178 -19.26 -5.30 8.80
C LEU A 178 -19.35 -4.24 9.91
N GLY A 179 -20.03 -4.60 10.99
CA GLY A 179 -20.08 -3.80 12.22
C GLY A 179 -19.21 -4.37 13.34
N PRO A 180 -19.13 -3.67 14.49
CA PRO A 180 -18.37 -4.09 15.66
C PRO A 180 -19.13 -5.17 16.48
N THR A 181 -19.69 -6.17 15.79
CA THR A 181 -20.48 -7.24 16.39
C THR A 181 -20.14 -8.59 15.77
N GLY A 182 -20.15 -9.65 16.57
CA GLY A 182 -20.03 -11.01 16.07
C GLY A 182 -20.90 -11.98 16.84
N TYR A 183 -21.05 -13.19 16.30
CA TYR A 183 -22.04 -14.15 16.76
C TYR A 183 -21.36 -15.42 17.28
N SER A 184 -21.89 -15.97 18.38
CA SER A 184 -21.46 -17.28 18.87
C SER A 184 -22.16 -18.41 18.11
N THR A 185 -21.63 -19.63 18.23
CA THR A 185 -22.32 -20.84 17.75
C THR A 185 -23.58 -21.17 18.55
N THR A 186 -23.82 -20.51 19.69
CA THR A 186 -25.01 -20.65 20.54
C THR A 186 -26.04 -19.55 20.28
N GLY A 187 -25.80 -18.63 19.34
CA GLY A 187 -26.72 -17.55 18.98
C GLY A 187 -26.61 -16.28 19.83
N GLU A 188 -25.54 -16.12 20.61
CA GLU A 188 -25.28 -14.89 21.35
C GLU A 188 -24.58 -13.85 20.47
N VAL A 189 -24.88 -12.57 20.72
CA VAL A 189 -24.23 -11.42 20.08
C VAL A 189 -23.20 -10.85 21.03
N PHE A 190 -21.98 -10.66 20.54
CA PHE A 190 -20.89 -10.00 21.25
C PHE A 190 -20.57 -8.65 20.65
N ASN A 191 -20.28 -7.68 21.51
CA ASN A 191 -19.67 -6.40 21.14
C ASN A 191 -18.16 -6.59 20.94
N LEU A 192 -17.65 -6.22 19.77
CA LEU A 192 -16.26 -6.41 19.36
C LEU A 192 -15.56 -5.07 19.11
N PRO A 193 -14.24 -4.97 19.28
CA PRO A 193 -13.50 -3.83 18.75
C PRO A 193 -13.55 -3.82 17.22
N ALA A 194 -13.91 -2.68 16.62
CA ALA A 194 -13.98 -2.54 15.16
C ALA A 194 -12.60 -2.71 14.51
N GLU A 195 -11.54 -2.29 15.21
CA GLU A 195 -10.15 -2.42 14.78
C GLU A 195 -9.77 -3.91 14.66
N GLU A 196 -10.22 -4.73 15.61
CA GLU A 196 -9.99 -6.18 15.61
C GLU A 196 -10.76 -6.87 14.47
N VAL A 197 -12.03 -6.49 14.25
CA VAL A 197 -12.83 -6.97 13.12
C VAL A 197 -12.15 -6.63 11.80
N ALA A 198 -11.66 -5.40 11.64
CA ALA A 198 -10.99 -4.96 10.42
C ALA A 198 -9.67 -5.70 10.18
N THR A 199 -8.80 -5.77 11.18
CA THR A 199 -7.52 -6.47 11.07
C THR A 199 -7.72 -7.96 10.77
N LYS A 200 -8.57 -8.67 11.53
CA LYS A 200 -8.80 -10.10 11.29
C LYS A 200 -9.49 -10.38 9.97
N THR A 201 -10.35 -9.48 9.50
CA THR A 201 -10.94 -9.58 8.15
C THR A 201 -9.89 -9.39 7.06
N ALA A 202 -9.04 -8.37 7.17
CA ALA A 202 -7.99 -8.10 6.20
C ALA A 202 -6.99 -9.27 6.10
N VAL A 203 -6.58 -9.82 7.24
CA VAL A 203 -5.70 -10.99 7.31
C VAL A 203 -6.38 -12.23 6.72
N ALA A 204 -7.62 -12.53 7.10
CA ALA A 204 -8.34 -13.71 6.60
C ALA A 204 -8.58 -13.69 5.09
N LEU A 205 -8.79 -12.49 4.52
CA LEU A 205 -8.96 -12.30 3.08
C LEU A 205 -7.65 -12.15 2.32
N LYS A 206 -6.51 -12.05 3.02
CA LYS A 206 -5.22 -11.64 2.43
C LYS A 206 -5.37 -10.36 1.61
N ALA A 207 -6.03 -9.37 2.20
CA ALA A 207 -6.36 -8.12 1.53
C ALA A 207 -5.11 -7.42 0.99
N ASP A 208 -5.22 -6.81 -0.18
CA ASP A 208 -4.14 -6.04 -0.79
C ASP A 208 -3.85 -4.77 0.02
N LYS A 209 -4.89 -4.19 0.64
CA LYS A 209 -4.78 -3.02 1.52
C LYS A 209 -5.76 -3.10 2.70
N LEU A 210 -5.30 -2.66 3.87
CA LEU A 210 -6.14 -2.25 4.99
C LEU A 210 -6.02 -0.74 5.17
N ILE A 211 -7.12 -0.02 5.29
CA ILE A 211 -7.13 1.44 5.37
C ILE A 211 -7.87 1.85 6.63
N PHE A 212 -7.20 2.54 7.55
CA PHE A 212 -7.83 3.16 8.71
C PHE A 212 -8.07 4.65 8.42
N LEU A 213 -9.32 5.06 8.55
CA LEU A 213 -9.77 6.44 8.49
C LEU A 213 -9.83 7.00 9.92
N GLY A 214 -8.76 7.69 10.33
CA GLY A 214 -8.63 8.36 11.63
C GLY A 214 -8.86 9.86 11.55
N GLN A 215 -8.76 10.55 12.69
CA GLN A 215 -8.92 12.01 12.72
C GLN A 215 -7.68 12.74 12.20
N GLN A 216 -6.50 12.16 12.43
CA GLN A 216 -5.21 12.71 12.02
C GLN A 216 -4.93 12.39 10.56
N GLN A 217 -4.19 13.27 9.86
CA GLN A 217 -3.75 13.05 8.48
C GLN A 217 -3.00 11.72 8.29
N GLY A 218 -2.24 11.33 9.29
CA GLY A 218 -1.43 10.12 9.36
C GLY A 218 -0.62 10.14 10.66
N LEU A 219 0.56 9.54 10.66
CA LEU A 219 1.48 9.58 11.79
C LEU A 219 2.48 10.72 11.63
N LEU A 220 2.52 11.62 12.60
CA LEU A 220 3.47 12.73 12.64
C LEU A 220 4.68 12.37 13.49
N ASN A 221 5.87 12.80 13.07
CA ASN A 221 7.06 12.72 13.90
C ASN A 221 7.09 13.84 14.96
N SER A 222 8.10 13.83 15.83
CA SER A 222 8.28 14.85 16.88
C SER A 222 8.42 16.30 16.36
N LYS A 223 8.72 16.49 15.07
CA LYS A 223 8.82 17.79 14.38
C LYS A 223 7.53 18.16 13.64
N GLN A 224 6.42 17.47 13.89
CA GLN A 224 5.12 17.68 13.21
C GLN A 224 5.19 17.43 11.69
N GLN A 225 6.13 16.58 11.24
CA GLN A 225 6.21 16.20 9.83
C GLN A 225 5.58 14.83 9.64
N LEU A 226 4.78 14.69 8.58
CA LEU A 226 4.14 13.44 8.20
C LEU A 226 5.16 12.37 7.82
N LEU A 227 5.09 11.23 8.50
CA LEU A 227 5.82 10.03 8.16
C LEU A 227 5.07 9.33 7.02
N ARG A 228 5.59 9.44 5.80
CA ARG A 228 4.93 8.88 4.61
C ARG A 228 4.92 7.35 4.59
N GLU A 229 5.98 6.75 5.11
CA GLU A 229 6.20 5.31 5.04
C GLU A 229 6.94 4.80 6.28
N LEU A 230 6.49 3.68 6.83
CA LEU A 230 7.09 3.01 7.98
C LEU A 230 7.03 1.49 7.81
N THR A 231 8.01 0.80 8.38
CA THR A 231 7.92 -0.65 8.58
C THR A 231 7.16 -0.94 9.87
N PRO A 232 6.55 -2.13 10.03
CA PRO A 232 5.80 -2.47 11.24
C PRO A 232 6.63 -2.33 12.53
N GLN A 233 7.92 -2.67 12.48
CA GLN A 233 8.84 -2.60 13.63
C GLN A 233 9.13 -1.17 14.06
N GLN A 234 8.91 -0.17 13.18
CA GLN A 234 9.11 1.23 13.52
C GLN A 234 7.94 1.84 14.28
N LEU A 235 6.82 1.11 14.45
CA LEU A 235 5.61 1.63 15.08
C LEU A 235 5.63 1.61 16.60
N ASP A 236 6.41 0.72 17.23
CA ASP A 236 6.38 0.51 18.68
C ASP A 236 6.58 1.80 19.51
N PRO A 237 7.57 2.67 19.20
CA PRO A 237 7.74 3.92 19.94
C PRO A 237 6.52 4.87 19.81
N TYR A 238 5.86 4.85 18.66
CA TYR A 238 4.68 5.69 18.42
C TYR A 238 3.44 5.12 19.11
N ILE A 239 3.31 3.80 19.20
CA ILE A 239 2.24 3.15 19.96
C ILE A 239 2.34 3.57 21.43
N GLU A 240 3.53 3.43 22.03
CA GLU A 240 3.79 3.83 23.42
C GLU A 240 3.51 5.32 23.66
N GLN A 241 3.96 6.19 22.74
CA GLN A 241 3.72 7.62 22.84
C GLN A 241 2.21 7.97 22.82
N HIS A 242 1.42 7.29 22.00
CA HIS A 242 0.00 7.61 21.83
C HIS A 242 -0.90 6.90 22.84
N GLU A 243 -0.42 5.91 23.60
CA GLU A 243 -1.23 5.12 24.53
C GLU A 243 -2.06 5.97 25.49
N GLN A 244 -1.50 7.08 25.98
CA GLN A 244 -2.19 8.00 26.88
C GLN A 244 -2.72 9.25 26.17
N ALA A 245 -2.00 9.76 25.17
CA ALA A 245 -2.35 11.01 24.49
C ALA A 245 -3.52 10.87 23.52
N ASP A 246 -3.56 9.78 22.76
CA ASP A 246 -4.63 9.46 21.81
C ASP A 246 -4.79 7.92 21.74
N PRO A 247 -5.61 7.35 22.65
CA PRO A 247 -5.81 5.91 22.72
C PRO A 247 -6.38 5.33 21.42
N THR A 248 -7.15 6.10 20.65
CA THR A 248 -7.71 5.67 19.37
C THR A 248 -6.61 5.53 18.32
N GLN A 249 -5.73 6.52 18.21
CA GLN A 249 -4.56 6.43 17.33
C GLN A 249 -3.65 5.25 17.72
N ALA A 250 -3.44 5.03 19.03
CA ALA A 250 -2.65 3.88 19.50
C ALA A 250 -3.29 2.52 19.14
N LEU A 251 -4.62 2.43 19.10
CA LEU A 251 -5.33 1.23 18.63
C LEU A 251 -5.11 1.02 17.13
N TYR A 252 -5.19 2.07 16.31
CA TYR A 252 -4.96 1.98 14.86
C TYR A 252 -3.50 1.59 14.55
N LEU A 253 -2.53 2.15 15.27
CA LEU A 253 -1.12 1.81 15.11
C LEU A 253 -0.84 0.34 15.46
N ARG A 254 -1.41 -0.18 16.55
CA ARG A 254 -1.33 -1.61 16.91
C ARG A 254 -1.97 -2.48 15.85
N ALA A 255 -3.20 -2.16 15.46
CA ALA A 255 -3.95 -2.90 14.46
C ALA A 255 -3.23 -2.92 13.10
N ALA A 256 -2.58 -1.81 12.72
CA ALA A 256 -1.78 -1.69 11.50
C ALA A 256 -0.49 -2.50 11.56
N ARG A 257 0.23 -2.45 12.69
CA ARG A 257 1.41 -3.28 12.93
C ARG A 257 1.06 -4.76 12.80
N ASP A 258 0.04 -5.20 13.54
CA ASP A 258 -0.34 -6.60 13.63
C ASP A 258 -0.87 -7.10 12.27
N ALA A 259 -1.71 -6.33 11.57
CA ALA A 259 -2.17 -6.67 10.23
C ALA A 259 -1.01 -6.83 9.24
N SER A 260 -0.04 -5.92 9.27
CA SER A 260 1.11 -5.97 8.37
C SER A 260 2.02 -7.18 8.65
N LEU A 261 2.28 -7.48 9.93
CA LEU A 261 3.04 -8.66 10.33
C LEU A 261 2.31 -9.98 10.02
N GLU A 262 0.98 -9.98 10.03
CA GLU A 262 0.14 -11.13 9.68
C GLU A 262 -0.12 -11.26 8.15
N GLY A 263 0.57 -10.46 7.32
CA GLY A 263 0.61 -10.65 5.86
C GLY A 263 -0.30 -9.73 5.03
N VAL A 264 -0.88 -8.69 5.63
CA VAL A 264 -1.49 -7.60 4.85
C VAL A 264 -0.38 -6.73 4.28
N ASN A 265 -0.25 -6.72 2.96
CA ASN A 265 0.89 -6.09 2.29
C ASN A 265 1.04 -4.61 2.65
N ARG A 266 -0.08 -3.89 2.76
CA ARG A 266 -0.09 -2.45 3.01
C ARG A 266 -1.21 -2.07 3.93
N VAL A 267 -0.86 -1.30 4.96
CA VAL A 267 -1.82 -0.67 5.84
C VAL A 267 -1.68 0.83 5.72
N HIS A 268 -2.78 1.55 5.50
CA HIS A 268 -2.77 3.00 5.34
C HIS A 268 -3.48 3.64 6.53
N LEU A 269 -2.89 4.70 7.07
CA LEU A 269 -3.52 5.60 8.03
C LEU A 269 -3.77 6.94 7.33
N ILE A 270 -5.04 7.28 7.15
CA ILE A 270 -5.47 8.51 6.47
C ILE A 270 -6.57 9.22 7.28
N SER A 271 -6.79 10.51 7.01
CA SER A 271 -7.79 11.28 7.74
C SER A 271 -9.19 11.18 7.12
N TYR A 272 -10.22 10.99 7.94
CA TYR A 272 -11.62 11.23 7.52
C TYR A 272 -12.00 12.72 7.49
N THR A 273 -11.20 13.61 8.06
CA THR A 273 -11.48 15.06 8.08
C THR A 273 -11.09 15.76 6.76
N TYR A 274 -10.26 15.10 5.95
CA TYR A 274 -9.81 15.61 4.66
C TYR A 274 -10.71 15.09 3.54
N ASP A 275 -11.36 16.00 2.81
CA ASP A 275 -12.20 15.67 1.66
C ASP A 275 -11.35 15.14 0.49
N GLY A 276 -11.73 13.99 -0.07
CA GLY A 276 -10.97 13.29 -1.11
C GLY A 276 -9.79 12.46 -0.60
N ALA A 277 -9.67 12.23 0.71
CA ALA A 277 -8.53 11.52 1.31
C ALA A 277 -8.26 10.14 0.70
N LEU A 278 -9.32 9.36 0.46
CA LEU A 278 -9.21 8.04 -0.15
C LEU A 278 -8.67 8.11 -1.58
N ILE A 279 -9.18 9.07 -2.37
CA ILE A 279 -8.81 9.22 -3.77
C ILE A 279 -7.36 9.69 -3.90
N GLU A 280 -6.96 10.67 -3.08
CA GLU A 280 -5.61 11.19 -3.14
C GLU A 280 -4.58 10.16 -2.65
N GLU A 281 -4.89 9.40 -1.60
CA GLU A 281 -4.02 8.32 -1.11
C GLU A 281 -3.82 7.21 -2.16
N LEU A 282 -4.89 6.82 -2.87
CA LEU A 282 -4.87 5.66 -3.75
C LEU A 282 -4.40 5.98 -5.18
N PHE A 283 -4.67 7.18 -5.69
CA PHE A 283 -4.45 7.54 -7.10
C PHE A 283 -3.39 8.62 -7.32
N THR A 284 -2.63 8.95 -6.27
CA THR A 284 -1.41 9.75 -6.39
C THR A 284 -0.18 8.95 -5.99
N ARG A 285 0.98 9.47 -6.35
CA ARG A 285 2.26 8.80 -6.10
C ARG A 285 2.66 8.82 -4.62
N ASP A 286 2.52 9.99 -4.00
CA ASP A 286 3.05 10.25 -2.67
C ASP A 286 1.99 10.04 -1.57
N GLY A 287 0.72 9.88 -1.97
CA GLY A 287 -0.42 9.81 -1.09
C GLY A 287 -0.55 11.06 -0.22
N ILE A 288 -1.40 10.97 0.80
CA ILE A 288 -1.59 12.03 1.81
C ILE A 288 -1.37 11.57 3.24
N GLY A 289 -1.36 10.26 3.50
CA GLY A 289 -1.26 9.69 4.82
C GLY A 289 0.06 8.97 5.09
N THR A 290 -0.02 8.00 6.00
CA THR A 290 1.09 7.13 6.37
C THR A 290 0.81 5.72 5.90
N MET A 291 1.73 5.16 5.12
CA MET A 291 1.68 3.76 4.71
C MET A 291 2.61 2.92 5.59
N ILE A 292 2.09 1.85 6.15
CA ILE A 292 2.81 0.80 6.84
C ILE A 292 2.92 -0.36 5.86
N THR A 293 4.14 -0.78 5.58
CA THR A 293 4.41 -1.89 4.67
C THR A 293 5.60 -2.66 5.20
N ASP A 294 5.58 -3.98 5.02
CA ASP A 294 6.81 -4.74 5.19
C ASP A 294 7.78 -4.31 4.07
N ALA A 295 9.04 -4.06 4.42
CA ALA A 295 10.06 -3.52 3.49
C ALA A 295 10.34 -4.45 2.30
N HIS A 296 9.87 -5.71 2.38
CA HIS A 296 9.87 -6.69 1.30
C HIS A 296 8.86 -6.38 0.18
N TYR A 297 7.99 -5.38 0.32
CA TYR A 297 6.99 -5.03 -0.69
C TYR A 297 7.60 -4.55 -2.03
N GLU A 298 8.78 -3.92 -1.98
CA GLU A 298 9.50 -3.48 -3.17
C GLU A 298 10.46 -4.57 -3.67
N GLU A 299 9.89 -5.74 -3.95
CA GLU A 299 10.67 -6.87 -4.42
C GLU A 299 11.25 -6.60 -5.82
N VAL A 300 12.54 -6.91 -5.95
CA VAL A 300 13.20 -6.89 -7.24
C VAL A 300 12.69 -8.07 -8.05
N ARG A 301 12.16 -7.80 -9.25
CA ARG A 301 11.73 -8.84 -10.18
C ARG A 301 12.32 -8.63 -11.56
N THR A 302 12.35 -9.69 -12.37
CA THR A 302 12.63 -9.56 -13.81
C THR A 302 11.52 -8.73 -14.47
N ALA A 303 11.90 -7.82 -15.36
CA ALA A 303 10.99 -6.95 -16.09
C ALA A 303 10.15 -7.75 -17.11
N ARG A 304 8.96 -7.24 -17.40
CA ARG A 304 7.98 -7.77 -18.35
C ARG A 304 7.74 -6.72 -19.44
N ILE A 305 7.19 -7.13 -20.58
CA ILE A 305 6.89 -6.22 -21.71
C ILE A 305 6.07 -4.99 -21.26
N GLN A 306 5.19 -5.17 -20.28
CA GLN A 306 4.35 -4.12 -19.70
C GLN A 306 5.16 -3.01 -19.02
N ASP A 307 6.37 -3.31 -18.53
CA ASP A 307 7.22 -2.37 -17.80
C ASP A 307 7.99 -1.41 -18.73
N VAL A 308 8.03 -1.67 -20.03
CA VAL A 308 8.81 -0.89 -21.02
C VAL A 308 8.44 0.60 -20.97
N GLY A 309 7.15 0.92 -20.84
CA GLY A 309 6.71 2.31 -20.71
C GLY A 309 7.28 3.00 -19.47
N GLY A 310 7.30 2.29 -18.33
CA GLY A 310 7.87 2.78 -17.08
C GLY A 310 9.39 2.92 -17.14
N LEU A 311 10.08 1.96 -17.76
CA LEU A 311 11.52 2.00 -18.01
C LEU A 311 11.89 3.22 -18.86
N ILE A 312 11.19 3.49 -19.96
CA ILE A 312 11.45 4.66 -20.80
C ILE A 312 11.33 5.95 -19.97
N LYS A 313 10.28 6.06 -19.14
CA LYS A 313 10.06 7.22 -18.29
C LYS A 313 11.19 7.42 -17.27
N LEU A 314 11.72 6.34 -16.71
CA LEU A 314 12.83 6.37 -15.76
C LEU A 314 14.18 6.70 -16.43
N LEU A 315 14.42 6.15 -17.63
CA LEU A 315 15.72 6.20 -18.30
C LEU A 315 15.96 7.47 -19.12
N ARG A 316 14.93 8.00 -19.80
CA ARG A 316 15.05 9.12 -20.75
C ARG A 316 15.79 10.35 -20.19
N PRO A 317 15.52 10.82 -18.95
CA PRO A 317 16.27 11.96 -18.41
C PRO A 317 17.78 11.67 -18.29
N LEU A 318 18.14 10.46 -17.87
CA LEU A 318 19.55 10.06 -17.71
C LEU A 318 20.26 9.87 -19.05
N GLU A 319 19.54 9.46 -20.08
CA GLU A 319 20.06 9.37 -21.46
C GLU A 319 20.30 10.76 -22.06
N GLN A 320 19.38 11.70 -21.83
CA GLN A 320 19.51 13.10 -22.27
C GLN A 320 20.68 13.82 -21.60
N GLU A 321 20.95 13.51 -20.32
CA GLU A 321 22.12 14.01 -19.59
C GLU A 321 23.43 13.30 -19.96
N GLY A 322 23.41 12.32 -20.87
CA GLY A 322 24.58 11.53 -21.28
C GLY A 322 25.09 10.56 -20.21
N ILE A 323 24.39 10.41 -19.09
CA ILE A 323 24.71 9.47 -18.01
C ILE A 323 24.54 8.03 -18.53
N LEU A 324 23.40 7.74 -19.17
CA LEU A 324 23.11 6.44 -19.75
C LEU A 324 23.23 6.46 -21.28
N VAL A 325 23.45 5.29 -21.88
CA VAL A 325 23.38 5.11 -23.34
C VAL A 325 21.91 5.08 -23.76
N TYR A 326 21.55 5.82 -24.81
CA TYR A 326 20.20 5.82 -25.38
C TYR A 326 19.75 4.43 -25.82
N ARG A 327 18.51 4.06 -25.47
CA ARG A 327 17.85 2.84 -25.96
C ARG A 327 16.53 3.18 -26.65
N SER A 328 16.28 2.55 -27.78
CA SER A 328 14.99 2.63 -28.46
C SER A 328 13.95 1.76 -27.74
N ARG A 329 12.67 2.00 -28.02
CA ARG A 329 11.59 1.21 -27.43
C ARG A 329 11.67 -0.26 -27.88
N GLU A 330 11.93 -0.48 -29.16
CA GLU A 330 12.05 -1.80 -29.78
C GLU A 330 13.18 -2.61 -29.15
N ARG A 331 14.31 -1.95 -28.84
CA ARG A 331 15.43 -2.56 -28.14
C ARG A 331 15.03 -2.98 -26.73
N LEU A 332 14.36 -2.11 -25.97
CA LEU A 332 13.88 -2.43 -24.62
C LEU A 332 12.86 -3.57 -24.63
N GLU A 333 11.97 -3.63 -25.61
CA GLU A 333 11.01 -4.73 -25.77
C GLU A 333 11.71 -6.06 -26.06
N THR A 334 12.75 -6.05 -26.91
CA THR A 334 13.53 -7.24 -27.27
C THR A 334 14.39 -7.74 -26.11
N GLU A 335 15.03 -6.83 -25.38
CA GLU A 335 15.97 -7.14 -24.29
C GLU A 335 15.30 -7.19 -22.91
N ILE A 336 13.96 -7.11 -22.83
CA ILE A 336 13.24 -6.89 -21.56
C ILE A 336 13.56 -7.92 -20.47
N ASN A 337 13.82 -9.16 -20.85
CA ASN A 337 14.14 -10.26 -19.92
C ASN A 337 15.52 -10.10 -19.25
N GLN A 338 16.37 -9.22 -19.77
CA GLN A 338 17.66 -8.86 -19.19
C GLN A 338 17.53 -7.82 -18.07
N PHE A 339 16.40 -7.10 -18.02
CA PHE A 339 16.15 -6.08 -17.01
C PHE A 339 15.55 -6.68 -15.75
N ALA A 340 16.03 -6.20 -14.61
CA ALA A 340 15.33 -6.24 -13.34
C ALA A 340 14.71 -4.87 -13.07
N VAL A 341 13.60 -4.85 -12.35
CA VAL A 341 12.90 -3.64 -11.91
C VAL A 341 12.45 -3.77 -10.47
N ILE A 342 12.41 -2.62 -9.80
CA ILE A 342 11.63 -2.41 -8.58
C ILE A 342 10.43 -1.58 -8.97
N GLU A 343 9.24 -2.09 -8.70
CA GLU A 343 7.97 -1.49 -9.08
C GLU A 343 7.10 -1.26 -7.85
N ARG A 344 6.34 -0.17 -7.88
CA ARG A 344 5.38 0.20 -6.85
C ARG A 344 4.17 0.85 -7.52
N ASP A 345 2.99 0.27 -7.33
CA ASP A 345 1.71 0.77 -7.86
C ASP A 345 1.73 1.05 -9.37
N GLY A 346 2.33 0.15 -10.14
CA GLY A 346 2.51 0.27 -11.59
C GLY A 346 3.61 1.24 -12.01
N THR A 347 4.33 1.86 -11.08
CA THR A 347 5.43 2.79 -11.36
C THR A 347 6.79 2.12 -11.13
N ILE A 348 7.64 2.14 -12.16
CA ILE A 348 9.03 1.66 -12.06
C ILE A 348 9.87 2.69 -11.28
N LEU A 349 10.37 2.29 -10.11
CA LEU A 349 11.18 3.13 -9.22
C LEU A 349 12.68 2.96 -9.46
N ALA A 350 13.11 1.75 -9.80
CA ALA A 350 14.48 1.44 -10.13
C ALA A 350 14.57 0.36 -11.20
N CYS A 351 15.65 0.37 -11.98
CA CYS A 351 15.97 -0.69 -12.92
C CYS A 351 17.48 -0.91 -13.01
N ALA A 352 17.85 -2.12 -13.43
CA ALA A 352 19.20 -2.48 -13.87
C ALA A 352 19.09 -3.65 -14.84
N ALA A 353 20.07 -3.83 -15.71
CA ALA A 353 20.10 -4.92 -16.66
C ALA A 353 21.38 -5.75 -16.49
N LEU A 354 21.27 -7.06 -16.67
CA LEU A 354 22.38 -8.00 -16.67
C LEU A 354 22.54 -8.58 -18.07
N TYR A 355 23.66 -8.31 -18.72
CA TYR A 355 23.97 -8.80 -20.06
C TYR A 355 25.10 -9.84 -19.97
N PRO A 356 24.83 -11.13 -20.23
CA PRO A 356 25.89 -12.12 -20.39
C PRO A 356 26.87 -11.69 -21.48
N ILE A 357 28.16 -11.75 -21.19
CA ILE A 357 29.20 -11.47 -22.18
C ILE A 357 29.64 -12.82 -22.77
N PRO A 358 29.59 -13.01 -24.11
CA PRO A 358 30.12 -14.22 -24.73
C PRO A 358 31.61 -14.36 -24.46
N THR A 359 32.00 -15.44 -23.78
CA THR A 359 33.39 -15.71 -23.39
C THR A 359 33.95 -16.92 -24.12
N LEU A 360 35.21 -16.83 -24.54
CA LEU A 360 35.97 -17.97 -25.06
C LEU A 360 36.29 -18.99 -23.95
N LYS A 361 36.69 -20.21 -24.31
CA LYS A 361 36.99 -21.29 -23.34
C LYS A 361 38.08 -20.93 -22.31
N ASN A 362 38.97 -20.01 -22.65
CA ASN A 362 40.06 -19.52 -21.81
C ASN A 362 39.70 -18.25 -21.03
N GLU A 363 38.49 -17.72 -21.19
CA GLU A 363 38.01 -16.53 -20.48
C GLU A 363 37.10 -16.93 -19.31
N ILE A 364 37.07 -16.08 -18.28
CA ILE A 364 36.18 -16.27 -17.12
C ILE A 364 34.75 -15.95 -17.56
N PRO A 365 33.76 -16.85 -17.34
CA PRO A 365 32.36 -16.57 -17.62
C PRO A 365 31.91 -15.26 -16.97
N SER A 366 31.55 -14.28 -17.81
CA SER A 366 31.40 -12.89 -17.40
C SER A 366 30.06 -12.30 -17.84
N ALA A 367 29.57 -11.33 -17.08
CA ALA A 367 28.41 -10.53 -17.48
C ALA A 367 28.62 -9.05 -17.17
N GLU A 368 27.93 -8.16 -17.89
CA GLU A 368 27.90 -6.74 -17.63
C GLU A 368 26.62 -6.36 -16.91
N ILE A 369 26.73 -5.64 -15.80
CA ILE A 369 25.60 -4.90 -15.24
C ILE A 369 25.59 -3.52 -15.88
N ALA A 370 24.45 -3.19 -16.49
CA ALA A 370 24.26 -1.93 -17.18
C ALA A 370 22.91 -1.31 -16.80
N CYS A 371 22.71 -0.05 -17.20
CA CYS A 371 21.42 0.64 -17.07
C CYS A 371 20.90 0.74 -15.63
N VAL A 372 21.80 0.85 -14.65
CA VAL A 372 21.42 1.08 -13.25
C VAL A 372 20.84 2.48 -13.12
N ALA A 373 19.57 2.56 -12.77
CA ALA A 373 18.85 3.80 -12.58
C ALA A 373 17.92 3.69 -11.38
N VAL A 374 17.93 4.73 -10.53
CA VAL A 374 16.96 4.90 -9.44
C VAL A 374 16.31 6.26 -9.61
N HIS A 375 15.00 6.30 -9.48
CA HIS A 375 14.22 7.52 -9.61
C HIS A 375 14.75 8.59 -8.62
N PRO A 376 14.95 9.86 -9.04
CA PRO A 376 15.60 10.90 -8.22
C PRO A 376 15.07 11.04 -6.79
N ALA A 377 13.75 11.04 -6.63
CA ALA A 377 13.09 11.14 -5.33
C ALA A 377 13.39 9.97 -4.35
N TYR A 378 13.90 8.83 -4.86
CA TYR A 378 14.11 7.60 -4.09
C TYR A 378 15.60 7.20 -4.01
N ARG A 379 16.53 8.04 -4.47
CA ARG A 379 17.97 7.73 -4.49
C ARG A 379 18.60 7.53 -3.10
N LYS A 380 17.97 8.06 -2.03
CA LYS A 380 18.44 7.88 -0.64
C LYS A 380 18.01 6.54 -0.01
N SER A 381 17.33 5.69 -0.76
CA SER A 381 16.94 4.35 -0.32
C SER A 381 17.93 3.28 -0.75
N ASN A 382 17.81 2.08 -0.19
CA ASN A 382 18.59 0.89 -0.53
C ASN A 382 18.18 0.22 -1.86
N ARG A 383 17.25 0.79 -2.64
CA ARG A 383 16.74 0.22 -3.91
C ARG A 383 17.83 -0.09 -4.93
N GLY A 384 18.83 0.79 -5.06
CA GLY A 384 19.98 0.56 -5.94
C GLY A 384 20.80 -0.66 -5.52
N SER A 385 20.99 -0.85 -4.22
CA SER A 385 21.70 -2.00 -3.67
C SER A 385 20.88 -3.29 -3.78
N GLN A 386 19.57 -3.21 -3.55
CA GLN A 386 18.65 -4.34 -3.70
C GLN A 386 18.68 -4.89 -5.13
N ILE A 387 18.58 -4.03 -6.15
CA ILE A 387 18.57 -4.47 -7.54
C ILE A 387 19.92 -5.04 -7.96
N LEU A 388 21.02 -4.48 -7.44
CA LEU A 388 22.36 -4.99 -7.68
C LEU A 388 22.52 -6.40 -7.09
N ASN A 389 22.17 -6.60 -5.83
CA ASN A 389 22.25 -7.90 -5.16
C ASN A 389 21.40 -8.97 -5.87
N PHE A 390 20.21 -8.59 -6.35
CA PHE A 390 19.37 -9.48 -7.15
C PHE A 390 20.07 -9.92 -8.45
N LEU A 391 20.71 -9.00 -9.17
CA LEU A 391 21.44 -9.33 -10.39
C LEU A 391 22.71 -10.15 -10.12
N GLU A 392 23.40 -9.91 -9.01
CA GLU A 392 24.56 -10.72 -8.59
C GLU A 392 24.16 -12.17 -8.36
N LYS A 393 23.06 -12.39 -7.61
CA LYS A 393 22.52 -13.73 -7.39
C LYS A 393 22.08 -14.39 -8.70
N LYS A 394 21.35 -13.66 -9.57
CA LYS A 394 20.95 -14.14 -10.90
C LYS A 394 22.16 -14.48 -11.78
N ALA A 395 23.26 -13.75 -11.66
CA ALA A 395 24.50 -14.03 -12.38
C ALA A 395 25.16 -15.33 -11.87
N GLN A 396 25.27 -15.51 -10.55
CA GLN A 396 25.78 -16.75 -9.93
C GLN A 396 24.95 -17.98 -10.36
N GLU A 397 23.63 -17.87 -10.35
CA GLU A 397 22.70 -18.94 -10.79
C GLU A 397 22.90 -19.32 -12.27
N ASN A 398 23.33 -18.36 -13.10
CA ASN A 398 23.67 -18.59 -14.51
C ASN A 398 25.13 -19.01 -14.74
N GLY A 399 25.88 -19.32 -13.68
CA GLY A 399 27.28 -19.76 -13.77
C GLY A 399 28.28 -18.67 -14.13
N ILE A 400 27.88 -17.39 -14.04
CA ILE A 400 28.78 -16.25 -14.20
C ILE A 400 29.66 -16.14 -12.96
N LYS A 401 30.96 -15.95 -13.18
CA LYS A 401 31.97 -15.84 -12.11
C LYS A 401 32.50 -14.42 -11.95
N GLN A 402 32.26 -13.56 -12.92
CA GLN A 402 32.78 -12.20 -12.93
C GLN A 402 31.77 -11.22 -13.51
N LEU A 403 31.64 -10.07 -12.86
CA LEU A 403 30.79 -8.97 -13.30
C LEU A 403 31.62 -7.78 -13.71
N PHE A 404 31.17 -7.09 -14.75
CA PHE A 404 31.71 -5.82 -15.20
C PHE A 404 30.66 -4.72 -15.13
N VAL A 405 31.13 -3.50 -14.87
CA VAL A 405 30.33 -2.28 -14.95
C VAL A 405 31.15 -1.22 -15.66
N LEU A 406 30.51 -0.49 -16.57
CA LEU A 406 31.09 0.65 -17.26
C LEU A 406 30.32 1.91 -16.86
N THR A 407 31.01 2.89 -16.25
CA THR A 407 30.36 4.12 -15.77
C THR A 407 31.17 5.38 -16.07
N THR A 408 30.47 6.48 -16.34
CA THR A 408 31.08 7.81 -16.55
C THR A 408 30.99 8.72 -15.32
N ARG A 409 30.11 8.42 -14.36
CA ARG A 409 29.81 9.32 -13.23
C ARG A 409 29.62 8.64 -11.87
N THR A 410 29.32 7.34 -11.84
CA THR A 410 28.89 6.64 -10.60
C THR A 410 29.92 5.66 -10.05
N ALA A 411 31.21 5.93 -10.26
CA ALA A 411 32.32 5.05 -9.86
C ALA A 411 32.32 4.70 -8.36
N HIS A 412 32.22 5.71 -7.48
CA HIS A 412 32.28 5.49 -6.02
C HIS A 412 31.19 4.56 -5.50
N TRP A 413 29.98 4.64 -6.06
CA TRP A 413 28.88 3.78 -5.66
C TRP A 413 29.20 2.30 -5.94
N PHE A 414 29.80 1.98 -7.09
CA PHE A 414 30.20 0.59 -7.39
C PHE A 414 31.39 0.12 -6.53
N LEU A 415 32.34 1.00 -6.20
CA LEU A 415 33.43 0.70 -5.26
C LEU A 415 32.89 0.29 -3.89
N GLU A 416 31.90 1.02 -3.37
CA GLU A 416 31.23 0.70 -2.09
C GLU A 416 30.52 -0.66 -2.13
N HIS A 417 30.15 -1.15 -3.31
CA HIS A 417 29.49 -2.44 -3.51
C HIS A 417 30.47 -3.56 -3.93
N GLY A 418 31.77 -3.36 -3.71
CA GLY A 418 32.80 -4.39 -3.86
C GLY A 418 33.31 -4.56 -5.30
N PHE A 419 32.98 -3.65 -6.22
CA PHE A 419 33.67 -3.59 -7.50
C PHE A 419 35.05 -2.96 -7.34
N MET A 420 36.02 -3.42 -8.12
CA MET A 420 37.36 -2.87 -8.17
C MET A 420 37.65 -2.24 -9.53
N PRO A 421 38.49 -1.19 -9.61
CA PRO A 421 38.91 -0.62 -10.88
C PRO A 421 39.54 -1.69 -11.79
N ALA A 422 39.23 -1.62 -13.07
CA ALA A 422 39.78 -2.47 -14.12
C ALA A 422 40.13 -1.62 -15.35
N SER A 423 40.93 -2.18 -16.23
CA SER A 423 41.25 -1.60 -17.53
C SER A 423 40.30 -2.12 -18.61
N VAL A 424 40.30 -1.47 -19.78
CA VAL A 424 39.58 -1.97 -20.96
C VAL A 424 40.14 -3.33 -21.39
N ASP A 425 41.43 -3.59 -21.14
CA ASP A 425 42.11 -4.84 -21.47
C ASP A 425 41.71 -6.01 -20.55
N ASP A 426 41.05 -5.72 -19.43
CA ASP A 426 40.46 -6.75 -18.56
C ASP A 426 39.10 -7.26 -19.06
N LEU A 427 38.46 -6.58 -20.02
CA LEU A 427 37.17 -7.01 -20.56
C LEU A 427 37.35 -8.27 -21.42
N PRO A 428 36.35 -9.18 -21.44
CA PRO A 428 36.35 -10.27 -22.42
C PRO A 428 36.43 -9.71 -23.85
N ASN A 429 37.11 -10.42 -24.74
CA ASN A 429 37.49 -9.92 -26.07
C ASN A 429 36.28 -9.38 -26.86
N THR A 430 35.14 -10.09 -26.79
CA THR A 430 33.90 -9.70 -27.47
C THR A 430 33.35 -8.36 -26.99
N ARG A 431 33.50 -8.07 -25.69
CA ARG A 431 33.04 -6.82 -25.10
C ARG A 431 34.05 -5.68 -25.27
N GLN A 432 35.34 -5.99 -25.20
CA GLN A 432 36.44 -5.05 -25.46
C GLN A 432 36.33 -4.45 -26.86
N ALA A 433 36.04 -5.28 -27.87
CA ALA A 433 35.84 -4.83 -29.26
C ALA A 433 34.66 -3.84 -29.44
N LEU A 434 33.70 -3.86 -28.52
CA LEU A 434 32.51 -3.01 -28.52
C LEU A 434 32.64 -1.83 -27.52
N TYR A 435 33.83 -1.59 -26.97
CA TYR A 435 34.05 -0.48 -26.05
C TYR A 435 34.00 0.86 -26.79
N ASN A 436 33.19 1.79 -26.28
CA ASN A 436 33.04 3.11 -26.88
C ASN A 436 34.07 4.09 -26.30
N TYR A 437 35.17 4.28 -27.02
CA TYR A 437 36.24 5.21 -26.63
C TYR A 437 35.81 6.68 -26.60
N GLN A 438 34.74 7.09 -27.31
CA GLN A 438 34.23 8.46 -27.23
C GLN A 438 33.56 8.74 -25.88
N ARG A 439 32.96 7.72 -25.24
CA ARG A 439 32.38 7.85 -23.89
C ARG A 439 33.43 7.78 -22.79
N ASN A 440 34.58 7.17 -23.07
CA ASN A 440 35.69 6.97 -22.13
C ASN A 440 35.23 6.55 -20.72
N SER A 441 34.37 5.52 -20.65
CA SER A 441 33.77 5.06 -19.40
C SER A 441 34.77 4.27 -18.56
N LEU A 442 34.82 4.56 -17.27
CA LEU A 442 35.65 3.79 -16.33
C LEU A 442 35.12 2.35 -16.24
N VAL A 443 36.04 1.39 -16.27
CA VAL A 443 35.73 -0.03 -16.19
C VAL A 443 35.96 -0.51 -14.76
N PHE A 444 35.00 -1.25 -14.24
CA PHE A 444 35.08 -1.89 -12.93
C PHE A 444 34.74 -3.36 -13.05
N LYS A 445 35.37 -4.20 -12.23
CA LYS A 445 35.11 -5.65 -12.17
C LYS A 445 34.86 -6.13 -10.74
N LYS A 446 34.01 -7.14 -10.58
CA LYS A 446 33.75 -7.84 -9.31
C LYS A 446 33.74 -9.34 -9.56
N GLN A 447 34.44 -10.10 -8.72
CA GLN A 447 34.34 -11.56 -8.72
C GLN A 447 33.12 -11.97 -7.87
N LEU A 448 32.37 -12.95 -8.34
CA LEU A 448 31.13 -13.43 -7.72
C LEU A 448 31.32 -14.63 -6.81
#